data_AF-A0A9Q0NCC6-F1
#
_entry.id   AF-A0A9Q0NCC6-F1
#
_cell.length_a   1.000
_cell.length_b   1.000
_cell.length_c   1.000
_cell.angle_alpha   90.00
_cell.angle_beta   90.00
_cell.angle_gamma   90.00
#
_symmetry.space_group_name_H-M   'P 1'
#
loop_
_entity.id
_entity.type
_entity.pdbx_description
1 polymer ?
#
loop_
_entity_poly.entity_id
_entity_poly.type
_entity_poly.pdbx_seq_one_letter_code
_entity_poly.pdbx_strand_id
1 'polypeptide(L)'
;TGREKSHAKNVSGRGVKKEPVSISKDNGLFAANKPNCTKAIDVISKSIELCKICFVEISKDNRHFCNQSSITENVVVKIESLPEKTQDRILHKLFASKAKMSSSSPTLFNVGMTLRTEGRNARVILNPKRENPIHFSEDKLDNFVTNTGMSLIQMNTVTNFIRATAGKRSIPSYYRDHASKKAKILEDVYQCADDYFDIEKLPEKEKRSVVFAEAETLLDSVLQSREQHGGIVIKLMADGVPNIKETYDNVKLLCDLTKLNNIPFKFVSDYKLLLIALGQQTATSMYPCPFCFITLDVMRSGEVGEKVPCFDEGASAQLKISSECLKLKTFGDIRESYNASFVRELKKVYPSTGLSNTLKVHVLLEHLEHGLHFLNGNSLGVFSEQAGESVHREFLKYWAKYQVNNLESENYSIQLRKAVVEFSSRHL
;
A
#
# COMPACT_ATOMS: atom_id res chain seq x y z
N THR A 1 38.95 3.15 25.99
CA THR A 1 38.15 4.34 26.35
C THR A 1 36.72 4.11 25.88
N GLY A 2 35.86 3.33 26.54
CA GLY A 2 35.48 3.39 27.96
C GLY A 2 34.25 4.30 28.12
N ARG A 3 33.04 3.78 27.88
CA ARG A 3 31.80 4.23 28.55
C ARG A 3 30.64 3.24 28.36
N GLU A 4 30.56 2.32 29.31
CA GLU A 4 29.33 1.60 29.67
C GLU A 4 28.37 2.55 30.41
N LYS A 5 27.07 2.34 30.23
CA LYS A 5 26.05 2.79 31.19
C LYS A 5 25.07 1.66 31.47
N SER A 6 25.11 1.22 32.72
CA SER A 6 24.28 0.24 33.40
C SER A 6 23.15 0.92 34.20
N HIS A 7 22.21 0.07 34.64
CA HIS A 7 21.18 0.25 35.67
C HIS A 7 19.88 0.98 35.26
N ALA A 8 18.67 0.60 35.71
CA ALA A 8 18.28 -0.25 36.84
C ALA A 8 16.93 -0.96 36.58
N LYS A 9 16.79 -2.15 37.18
CA LYS A 9 15.52 -2.88 37.40
C LYS A 9 14.71 -2.16 38.47
N ASN A 10 13.39 -2.10 38.31
CA ASN A 10 12.46 -1.92 39.42
C ASN A 10 11.40 -3.02 39.40
N VAL A 11 11.37 -3.74 40.51
CA VAL A 11 10.42 -4.80 40.88
C VAL A 11 9.57 -4.25 42.02
N SER A 12 8.25 -4.17 41.82
CA SER A 12 7.21 -4.15 42.86
C SER A 12 5.86 -4.09 42.13
N GLY A 13 4.76 -4.70 42.55
CA GLY A 13 4.46 -5.50 43.73
C GLY A 13 3.15 -6.25 43.47
N ARG A 14 2.97 -7.34 44.21
CA ARG A 14 1.80 -8.24 44.20
C ARG A 14 0.55 -7.50 44.69
N GLY A 15 -0.52 -7.52 43.89
CA GLY A 15 -1.88 -7.11 44.30
C GLY A 15 -2.78 -8.33 44.42
N VAL A 16 -3.18 -8.64 45.64
CA VAL A 16 -3.96 -9.81 46.08
C VAL A 16 -5.42 -9.72 45.62
N LYS A 17 -5.95 -10.82 45.05
CA LYS A 17 -7.38 -11.04 44.80
C LYS A 17 -8.12 -11.14 46.13
N LYS A 18 -9.18 -10.34 46.32
CA LYS A 18 -10.18 -10.56 47.38
C LYS A 18 -11.41 -11.23 46.77
N GLU A 19 -11.65 -12.46 47.17
CA GLU A 19 -12.92 -13.17 47.00
C GLU A 19 -13.94 -12.69 48.06
N PRO A 20 -15.25 -12.80 47.78
CA PRO A 20 -16.29 -12.40 48.73
C PRO A 20 -16.48 -13.44 49.83
N VAL A 21 -16.46 -12.97 51.08
CA VAL A 21 -16.80 -13.73 52.28
C VAL A 21 -18.31 -13.96 52.31
N SER A 22 -18.71 -15.23 52.22
CA SER A 22 -20.04 -15.72 52.57
C SER A 22 -20.21 -15.75 54.08
N ILE A 23 -21.24 -15.08 54.60
CA ILE A 23 -21.65 -15.21 56.00
C ILE A 23 -22.78 -16.23 56.07
N SER A 24 -22.51 -17.29 56.81
CA SER A 24 -23.36 -18.42 57.13
C SER A 24 -24.59 -18.01 57.95
N LYS A 25 -25.72 -18.61 57.60
CA LYS A 25 -26.83 -18.87 58.51
C LYS A 25 -26.38 -19.91 59.52
N ASP A 26 -26.64 -19.70 60.81
CA ASP A 26 -27.39 -20.66 61.64
C ASP A 26 -27.43 -20.28 63.12
N ASN A 27 -28.66 -20.38 63.64
CA ASN A 27 -29.10 -20.98 64.91
C ASN A 27 -28.60 -20.43 66.26
N GLY A 28 -29.57 -19.96 67.06
CA GLY A 28 -29.46 -19.82 68.51
C GLY A 28 -30.77 -19.39 69.15
N LEU A 29 -31.51 -20.37 69.69
CA LEU A 29 -32.78 -20.26 70.42
C LEU A 29 -32.64 -19.67 71.84
N PHE A 30 -33.82 -19.35 72.41
CA PHE A 30 -34.17 -19.03 73.82
C PHE A 30 -33.91 -17.57 74.23
N ALA A 31 -34.79 -16.84 74.94
CA ALA A 31 -35.93 -17.22 75.76
C ALA A 31 -36.97 -16.08 75.84
N ALA A 32 -38.15 -16.44 76.34
CA ALA A 32 -39.33 -15.62 76.54
C ALA A 32 -39.11 -14.36 77.40
N ASN A 33 -39.86 -13.29 77.08
CA ASN A 33 -40.73 -12.61 78.06
C ASN A 33 -41.67 -11.61 77.36
N LYS A 34 -42.97 -11.82 77.54
CA LYS A 34 -44.00 -10.76 77.39
C LYS A 34 -43.81 -9.75 78.52
N PRO A 35 -44.13 -8.47 78.30
CA PRO A 35 -45.44 -8.03 78.80
C PRO A 35 -46.19 -7.06 77.86
N ASN A 36 -47.49 -7.06 78.08
CA ASN A 36 -48.50 -6.08 77.68
C ASN A 36 -48.01 -4.62 77.68
N CYS A 37 -48.39 -3.87 76.64
CA CYS A 37 -49.26 -2.70 76.80
C CYS A 37 -49.61 -2.10 75.44
N THR A 38 -50.82 -2.38 74.99
CA THR A 38 -51.59 -1.49 74.11
C THR A 38 -51.74 -0.13 74.78
N LYS A 39 -51.01 0.86 74.29
CA LYS A 39 -51.40 2.27 74.43
C LYS A 39 -51.65 2.81 73.03
N ALA A 40 -52.90 3.17 72.80
CA ALA A 40 -53.33 3.98 71.68
C ALA A 40 -52.46 5.24 71.64
N ILE A 41 -51.70 5.40 70.56
CA ILE A 41 -51.08 6.67 70.22
C ILE A 41 -52.18 7.44 69.49
N ASP A 42 -52.73 8.43 70.18
CA ASP A 42 -53.47 9.52 69.56
C ASP A 42 -52.61 10.11 68.44
N VAL A 43 -53.01 9.83 67.20
CA VAL A 43 -52.48 10.47 66.01
C VAL A 43 -52.94 11.92 66.04
N ILE A 44 -52.21 12.76 66.77
CA ILE A 44 -52.20 14.19 66.52
C ILE A 44 -51.63 14.32 65.12
N SER A 45 -52.50 14.57 64.15
CA SER A 45 -52.13 14.96 62.78
C SER A 45 -51.35 16.27 62.86
N LYS A 46 -50.07 16.21 63.19
CA LYS A 46 -49.15 17.33 63.01
C LYS A 46 -49.16 17.59 61.51
N SER A 47 -49.70 18.74 61.12
CA SER A 47 -49.57 19.26 59.78
C SER A 47 -48.08 19.50 59.53
N ILE A 48 -47.41 18.49 58.97
CA ILE A 48 -46.03 18.61 58.53
C ILE A 48 -46.07 19.47 57.27
N GLU A 49 -45.58 20.71 57.39
CA GLU A 49 -45.40 21.56 56.22
C GLU A 49 -44.03 21.26 55.61
N LEU A 50 -43.99 20.94 54.32
CA LEU A 50 -42.72 20.80 53.61
C LEU A 50 -42.20 22.19 53.23
N CYS A 51 -40.90 22.41 53.41
CA CYS A 51 -40.26 23.59 52.86
C CYS A 51 -40.43 23.63 51.33
N LYS A 52 -40.94 24.74 50.81
CA LYS A 52 -41.14 24.94 49.36
C LYS A 52 -39.84 25.00 48.55
N ILE A 53 -38.69 25.17 49.22
CA ILE A 53 -37.38 25.35 48.58
C ILE A 53 -36.57 24.04 48.64
N CYS A 54 -36.40 23.46 49.83
CA CYS A 54 -35.57 22.27 50.04
C CYS A 54 -36.34 20.97 50.29
N PHE A 55 -37.68 21.03 50.36
CA PHE A 55 -38.58 19.90 50.62
C PHE A 55 -38.32 19.14 51.93
N VAL A 56 -37.65 19.75 52.90
CA VAL A 56 -37.50 19.22 54.27
C VAL A 56 -38.78 19.43 55.06
N GLU A 57 -39.13 18.48 55.92
CA GLU A 57 -40.23 18.59 56.88
C GLU A 57 -39.96 19.70 57.91
N ILE A 58 -40.85 20.70 57.93
CA ILE A 58 -40.85 21.77 58.91
C ILE A 58 -41.83 21.39 60.01
N SER A 59 -41.32 21.39 61.24
CA SER A 59 -42.16 21.28 62.43
C SER A 59 -42.05 22.58 63.24
N LYS A 60 -43.05 22.88 64.07
CA LYS A 60 -43.07 24.09 64.93
C LYS A 60 -41.80 24.24 65.78
N ASP A 61 -41.15 23.13 66.11
CA ASP A 61 -40.00 23.08 67.00
C ASP A 61 -38.65 23.04 66.26
N ASN A 62 -38.64 22.85 64.94
CA ASN A 62 -37.42 22.80 64.12
C ASN A 62 -37.39 23.93 63.09
N ARG A 63 -36.64 24.99 63.39
CA ARG A 63 -36.26 25.99 62.40
C ARG A 63 -35.23 25.37 61.46
N HIS A 64 -35.60 25.14 60.21
CA HIS A 64 -34.67 24.65 59.19
C HIS A 64 -34.01 25.82 58.45
N PHE A 65 -32.76 25.64 58.04
CA PHE A 65 -32.07 26.58 57.15
C PHE A 65 -31.76 25.87 55.84
N CYS A 66 -32.20 26.46 54.73
CA CYS A 66 -31.96 25.92 53.40
C CYS A 66 -30.52 26.18 52.96
N ASN A 67 -29.63 25.20 53.16
CA ASN A 67 -28.31 25.23 52.53
C ASN A 67 -28.35 24.54 51.15
N GLN A 68 -27.48 24.97 50.23
CA GLN A 68 -27.49 24.49 48.83
C GLN A 68 -27.22 22.99 48.71
N SER A 69 -26.36 22.43 49.57
CA SER A 69 -26.02 21.01 49.59
C SER A 69 -27.23 20.16 49.97
N SER A 70 -27.91 20.52 51.06
CA SER A 70 -29.12 19.86 51.54
C SER A 70 -30.30 20.03 50.58
N ILE A 71 -30.44 21.19 49.92
CA ILE A 71 -31.43 21.34 48.83
C ILE A 71 -31.16 20.29 47.74
N THR A 72 -29.89 20.17 47.31
CA THR A 72 -29.52 19.25 46.23
C THR A 72 -29.77 17.80 46.62
N GLU A 73 -29.33 17.39 47.82
CA GLU A 73 -29.52 16.03 48.35
C GLU A 73 -31.01 15.68 48.47
N ASN A 74 -31.83 16.56 49.04
CA ASN A 74 -33.25 16.29 49.23
C ASN A 74 -34.01 16.22 47.90
N VAL A 75 -33.64 17.04 46.92
CA VAL A 75 -34.20 16.96 45.57
C VAL A 75 -33.84 15.63 44.91
N VAL A 76 -32.59 15.16 45.06
CA VAL A 76 -32.16 13.84 44.54
C VAL A 76 -32.96 12.72 45.19
N VAL A 77 -33.02 12.66 46.53
CA VAL A 77 -33.81 11.65 47.26
C VAL A 77 -35.27 11.67 46.84
N LYS A 78 -35.85 12.85 46.63
CA LYS A 78 -37.24 12.97 46.20
C LYS A 78 -37.43 12.46 44.76
N ILE A 79 -36.51 12.76 43.85
CA ILE A 79 -36.56 12.27 42.47
C ILE A 79 -36.44 10.73 42.47
N GLU A 80 -35.52 10.16 43.24
CA GLU A 80 -35.32 8.71 43.35
C GLU A 80 -36.57 7.98 43.87
N SER A 81 -37.40 8.65 44.68
CA SER A 81 -38.67 8.09 45.18
C SER A 81 -39.81 8.07 44.14
N LEU A 82 -39.66 8.72 42.98
CA LEU A 82 -40.69 8.78 41.93
C LEU A 82 -40.63 7.56 41.00
N PRO A 83 -41.72 7.24 40.27
CA PRO A 83 -41.68 6.21 39.22
C PRO A 83 -40.64 6.52 38.13
N GLU A 84 -39.97 5.48 37.60
CA GLU A 84 -38.88 5.58 36.61
C GLU A 84 -39.22 6.48 35.42
N LYS A 85 -40.40 6.32 34.82
CA LYS A 85 -40.88 7.17 33.72
C LYS A 85 -40.92 8.67 34.07
N THR A 86 -41.19 9.00 35.32
CA THR A 86 -41.22 10.40 35.79
C THR A 86 -39.81 10.91 36.03
N GLN A 87 -38.93 10.08 36.58
CA GLN A 87 -37.49 10.39 36.71
C GLN A 87 -36.89 10.74 35.34
N ASP A 88 -37.15 9.93 34.31
CA ASP A 88 -36.68 10.17 32.95
C ASP A 88 -37.19 11.50 32.37
N ARG A 89 -38.46 11.84 32.62
CA ARG A 89 -39.03 13.12 32.17
C ARG A 89 -38.38 14.31 32.87
N ILE A 90 -38.06 14.19 34.15
CA ILE A 90 -37.34 15.22 34.91
C ILE A 90 -35.92 15.37 34.37
N LEU A 91 -35.19 14.27 34.20
CA LEU A 91 -33.84 14.27 33.63
C LEU A 91 -33.83 14.89 32.23
N HIS A 92 -34.75 14.50 31.34
CA HIS A 92 -34.88 15.08 30.01
C HIS A 92 -35.10 16.60 30.05
N LYS A 93 -35.98 17.10 30.93
CA LYS A 93 -36.21 18.54 31.09
C LYS A 93 -34.97 19.28 31.61
N LEU A 94 -34.25 18.70 32.58
CA LEU A 94 -33.01 19.28 33.12
C LEU A 94 -31.93 19.35 32.04
N PHE A 95 -31.74 18.27 31.27
CA PHE A 95 -30.82 18.23 30.13
C PHE A 95 -31.21 19.23 29.05
N ALA A 96 -32.49 19.31 28.67
CA ALA A 96 -32.98 20.25 27.67
C ALA A 96 -32.80 21.72 28.12
N SER A 97 -33.05 22.02 29.40
CA SER A 97 -32.86 23.36 29.96
C SER A 97 -31.38 23.75 29.96
N LYS A 98 -30.50 22.86 30.44
CA LYS A 98 -29.06 23.13 30.49
C LYS A 98 -28.45 23.20 29.09
N ALA A 99 -28.97 22.42 28.13
CA ALA A 99 -28.59 22.51 26.73
C ALA A 99 -28.96 23.89 26.14
N LYS A 100 -30.20 24.37 26.35
CA LYS A 100 -30.64 25.71 25.92
C LYS A 100 -29.79 26.84 26.50
N MET A 101 -29.33 26.70 27.74
CA MET A 101 -28.44 27.70 28.37
C MET A 101 -27.02 27.68 27.82
N SER A 102 -26.57 26.53 27.28
CA SER A 102 -25.19 26.33 26.82
C SER A 102 -25.00 26.65 25.34
N SER A 103 -26.08 26.68 24.54
CA SER A 103 -26.03 26.96 23.10
C SER A 103 -26.86 28.20 22.76
N SER A 104 -26.24 29.19 22.12
CA SER A 104 -26.94 30.30 21.44
C SER A 104 -27.71 29.88 20.18
N SER A 105 -27.57 28.61 19.77
CA SER A 105 -28.22 28.05 18.59
C SER A 105 -29.61 27.49 18.92
N PRO A 106 -30.64 27.75 18.10
CA PRO A 106 -32.00 27.24 18.29
C PRO A 106 -32.15 25.73 18.03
N THR A 107 -31.08 25.03 17.65
CA THR A 107 -31.12 23.59 17.35
C THR A 107 -30.42 22.77 18.43
N LEU A 108 -31.11 21.79 19.02
CA LEU A 108 -30.63 20.91 20.12
C LEU A 108 -29.64 19.83 19.66
N PHE A 109 -29.02 19.97 18.49
CA PHE A 109 -28.08 18.99 17.95
C PHE A 109 -26.66 19.26 18.44
N ASN A 110 -25.92 18.22 18.85
CA ASN A 110 -24.53 18.30 19.30
C ASN A 110 -24.26 19.22 20.51
N VAL A 111 -25.22 19.40 21.41
CA VAL A 111 -24.97 20.22 22.61
C VAL A 111 -24.06 19.46 23.56
N GLY A 112 -22.82 19.95 23.71
CA GLY A 112 -21.84 19.40 24.63
C GLY A 112 -22.06 19.92 26.04
N MET A 113 -22.26 19.02 26.99
CA MET A 113 -22.40 19.35 28.41
C MET A 113 -21.27 18.73 29.20
N THR A 114 -20.58 19.53 30.01
CA THR A 114 -19.60 19.04 30.97
C THR A 114 -20.31 18.76 32.29
N LEU A 115 -20.35 17.49 32.69
CA LEU A 115 -20.84 17.07 34.00
C LEU A 115 -19.68 17.13 34.99
N ARG A 116 -19.88 17.90 36.07
CA ARG A 116 -18.99 17.87 37.23
C ARG A 116 -19.36 16.65 38.05
N THR A 117 -18.65 15.56 37.81
CA THR A 117 -18.68 14.37 38.67
C THR A 117 -17.62 14.53 39.75
N GLU A 118 -17.67 13.73 40.82
CA GLU A 118 -16.59 13.68 41.82
C GLU A 118 -15.23 13.20 41.24
N GLY A 119 -15.23 12.71 39.99
CA GLY A 119 -14.04 12.37 39.21
C GLY A 119 -13.78 13.32 38.01
N ARG A 120 -13.14 12.79 36.97
CA ARG A 120 -12.85 13.56 35.74
C ARG A 120 -14.15 14.03 35.09
N ASN A 121 -14.22 15.31 34.76
CA ASN A 121 -15.32 15.92 34.00
C ASN A 121 -15.73 15.05 32.81
N ALA A 122 -16.99 14.61 32.78
CA ALA A 122 -17.55 13.83 31.70
C ALA A 122 -18.23 14.75 30.67
N ARG A 123 -17.88 14.60 29.39
CA ARG A 123 -18.55 15.32 28.29
C ARG A 123 -19.70 14.47 27.76
N VAL A 124 -20.92 14.96 27.89
CA VAL A 124 -22.12 14.35 27.33
C VAL A 124 -22.53 15.14 26.08
N ILE A 125 -22.79 14.43 24.97
CA ILE A 125 -23.27 15.04 23.72
C ILE A 125 -24.68 14.52 23.48
N LEU A 126 -25.65 15.43 23.46
CA LEU A 126 -27.05 15.10 23.18
C LEU A 126 -27.31 15.11 21.66
N ASN A 127 -28.00 14.09 21.16
CA ASN A 127 -28.30 13.89 19.74
C ASN A 127 -27.10 14.15 18.82
N PRO A 128 -26.02 13.35 18.95
CA PRO A 128 -24.89 13.49 18.06
C PRO A 128 -25.37 13.32 16.61
N LYS A 129 -25.12 14.31 15.75
CA LYS A 129 -25.31 14.12 14.31
C LYS A 129 -24.44 12.92 13.92
N ARG A 130 -25.10 11.82 13.54
CA ARG A 130 -24.43 10.68 12.93
C ARG A 130 -24.11 11.08 11.50
N GLU A 131 -23.05 11.86 11.33
CA GLU A 131 -22.43 11.98 10.01
C GLU A 131 -21.91 10.59 9.67
N ASN A 132 -22.37 10.04 8.55
CA ASN A 132 -21.82 8.79 8.03
C ASN A 132 -20.33 9.06 7.78
N PRO A 133 -19.41 8.41 8.50
CA PRO A 133 -18.00 8.67 8.34
C PRO A 133 -17.62 8.38 6.89
N ILE A 134 -16.84 9.28 6.29
CA ILE A 134 -16.27 9.06 4.96
C ILE A 134 -15.42 7.80 5.04
N HIS A 135 -15.85 6.73 4.38
CA HIS A 135 -15.17 5.44 4.41
C HIS A 135 -14.29 5.28 3.16
N PHE A 136 -12.99 5.12 3.37
CA PHE A 136 -12.04 4.77 2.33
C PHE A 136 -11.88 3.24 2.32
N SER A 137 -12.23 2.60 1.20
CA SER A 137 -11.95 1.17 0.99
C SER A 137 -10.44 0.92 0.82
N GLU A 138 -10.01 -0.31 1.08
CA GLU A 138 -8.64 -0.76 0.82
C GLU A 138 -8.20 -0.45 -0.62
N ASP A 139 -9.02 -0.78 -1.61
CA ASP A 139 -8.71 -0.52 -3.02
C ASP A 139 -8.48 0.96 -3.33
N LYS A 140 -9.26 1.85 -2.71
CA LYS A 140 -9.10 3.31 -2.91
C LYS A 140 -7.78 3.80 -2.31
N LEU A 141 -7.40 3.25 -1.16
CA LEU A 141 -6.15 3.58 -0.50
C LEU A 141 -4.94 3.00 -1.24
N ASP A 142 -5.05 1.78 -1.74
CA ASP A 142 -4.04 1.14 -2.56
C ASP A 142 -3.83 1.90 -3.87
N ASN A 143 -4.91 2.23 -4.59
CA ASN A 143 -4.84 3.06 -5.80
C ASN A 143 -4.22 4.43 -5.51
N PHE A 144 -4.53 5.04 -4.36
CA PHE A 144 -3.90 6.29 -3.95
C PHE A 144 -2.39 6.12 -3.72
N VAL A 145 -1.96 5.05 -3.06
CA VAL A 145 -0.53 4.75 -2.83
C VAL A 145 0.19 4.51 -4.15
N THR A 146 -0.37 3.70 -5.05
CA THR A 146 0.22 3.41 -6.37
C THR A 146 0.35 4.68 -7.20
N ASN A 147 -0.71 5.50 -7.28
CA ASN A 147 -0.69 6.73 -8.08
C ASN A 147 0.25 7.82 -7.52
N THR A 148 0.52 7.81 -6.21
CA THR A 148 1.38 8.82 -5.57
C THR A 148 2.82 8.35 -5.36
N GLY A 149 3.09 7.04 -5.50
CA GLY A 149 4.40 6.45 -5.18
C GLY A 149 4.78 6.57 -3.70
N MET A 150 3.80 6.76 -2.80
CA MET A 150 4.07 6.95 -1.38
C MET A 150 4.67 5.69 -0.73
N SER A 151 5.65 5.90 0.15
CA SER A 151 6.13 4.86 1.06
C SER A 151 5.06 4.48 2.10
N LEU A 152 5.18 3.29 2.69
CA LEU A 152 4.28 2.85 3.77
C LEU A 152 4.32 3.81 4.99
N ILE A 153 5.49 4.41 5.26
CA ILE A 153 5.65 5.41 6.33
C ILE A 153 4.87 6.68 6.02
N GLN A 154 5.01 7.22 4.80
CA GLN A 154 4.22 8.37 4.36
C GLN A 154 2.72 8.07 4.38
N MET A 155 2.33 6.86 3.96
CA MET A 155 0.94 6.42 4.02
C MET A 155 0.42 6.31 5.45
N ASN A 156 1.24 5.89 6.41
CA ASN A 156 0.87 5.92 7.82
C ASN A 156 0.61 7.36 8.31
N THR A 157 1.41 8.33 7.89
CA THR A 157 1.18 9.75 8.20
C THR A 157 -0.13 10.24 7.60
N VAL A 158 -0.39 9.95 6.32
CA VAL A 158 -1.64 10.33 5.64
C VAL A 158 -2.85 9.66 6.29
N THR A 159 -2.78 8.36 6.59
CA THR A 159 -3.90 7.65 7.23
C THR A 159 -4.18 8.16 8.65
N ASN A 160 -3.14 8.54 9.40
CA ASN A 160 -3.30 9.17 10.71
C ASN A 160 -3.94 10.56 10.59
N PHE A 161 -3.54 11.35 9.60
CA PHE A 161 -4.16 12.65 9.31
C PHE A 161 -5.64 12.49 8.94
N ILE A 162 -5.98 11.56 8.04
CA ILE A 162 -7.37 11.29 7.66
C ILE A 162 -8.19 10.80 8.86
N ARG A 163 -7.65 9.92 9.70
CA ARG A 163 -8.33 9.48 10.93
C ARG A 163 -8.55 10.62 11.94
N ALA A 164 -7.65 11.59 11.99
CA ALA A 164 -7.79 12.77 12.84
C ALA A 164 -8.86 13.73 12.31
N THR A 165 -8.92 13.93 10.99
CA THR A 165 -9.81 14.91 10.34
C THR A 165 -11.19 14.36 10.02
N ALA A 166 -11.27 13.17 9.40
CA ALA A 166 -12.51 12.52 8.96
C ALA A 166 -13.04 11.47 9.96
N GLY A 167 -12.35 11.28 11.08
CA GLY A 167 -12.74 10.39 12.18
C GLY A 167 -12.10 9.00 12.11
N LYS A 168 -11.97 8.35 13.27
CA LYS A 168 -11.23 7.08 13.42
C LYS A 168 -11.73 5.92 12.55
N ARG A 169 -13.00 5.94 12.14
CA ARG A 169 -13.65 4.90 11.33
C ARG A 169 -13.51 5.14 9.82
N SER A 170 -12.85 6.21 9.41
CA SER A 170 -12.68 6.55 7.99
C SER A 170 -11.76 5.58 7.24
N ILE A 171 -10.80 4.99 7.95
CA ILE A 171 -9.83 4.04 7.40
C ILE A 171 -9.89 2.76 8.25
N PRO A 172 -10.00 1.57 7.63
CA PRO A 172 -9.97 0.30 8.34
C PRO A 172 -8.78 0.20 9.29
N SER A 173 -8.99 -0.31 10.50
CA SER A 173 -7.92 -0.43 11.51
C SER A 173 -6.84 -1.41 11.08
N TYR A 174 -7.20 -2.42 10.27
CA TYR A 174 -6.31 -3.45 9.76
C TYR A 174 -5.62 -3.07 8.44
N TYR A 175 -5.86 -1.87 7.89
CA TYR A 175 -5.26 -1.45 6.62
C TYR A 175 -3.72 -1.49 6.63
N ARG A 176 -3.11 -1.21 7.79
CA ARG A 176 -1.65 -1.29 7.92
C ARG A 176 -1.13 -2.72 7.68
N ASP A 177 -1.82 -3.70 8.25
CA ASP A 177 -1.47 -5.11 8.11
C ASP A 177 -1.78 -5.58 6.68
N HIS A 178 -2.89 -5.11 6.10
CA HIS A 178 -3.23 -5.33 4.69
C HIS A 178 -2.12 -4.82 3.76
N ALA A 179 -1.74 -3.54 3.87
CA ALA A 179 -0.70 -2.95 3.03
C ALA A 179 0.66 -3.62 3.23
N SER A 180 0.99 -4.05 4.45
CA SER A 180 2.22 -4.80 4.73
C SER A 180 2.21 -6.19 4.11
N LYS A 181 1.07 -6.90 4.13
CA LYS A 181 0.91 -8.20 3.48
C LYS A 181 0.98 -8.05 1.96
N LYS A 182 0.29 -7.04 1.41
CA LYS A 182 0.28 -6.75 -0.03
C LYS A 182 1.68 -6.47 -0.56
N ALA A 183 2.50 -5.72 0.19
CA ALA A 183 3.90 -5.44 -0.17
C ALA A 183 4.83 -6.68 -0.17
N LYS A 184 4.35 -7.84 0.30
CA LYS A 184 5.11 -9.08 0.46
C LYS A 184 4.51 -10.27 -0.30
N ILE A 185 3.50 -10.04 -1.15
CA ILE A 185 2.81 -11.13 -1.87
C ILE A 185 3.79 -12.01 -2.65
N LEU A 186 4.82 -11.41 -3.25
CA LEU A 186 5.83 -12.13 -4.04
C LEU A 186 7.10 -12.46 -3.26
N GLU A 187 7.11 -12.38 -1.92
CA GLU A 187 8.32 -12.61 -1.12
C GLU A 187 8.90 -14.01 -1.35
N ASP A 188 8.05 -15.03 -1.46
CA ASP A 188 8.45 -16.43 -1.62
C ASP A 188 8.87 -16.78 -3.06
N VAL A 189 8.58 -15.91 -4.03
CA VAL A 189 8.86 -16.12 -5.45
C VAL A 189 10.29 -15.67 -5.80
N TYR A 190 10.75 -14.58 -5.19
CA TYR A 190 12.07 -14.02 -5.46
C TYR A 190 13.16 -14.65 -4.60
N GLN A 191 14.23 -15.08 -5.29
CA GLN A 191 15.41 -15.71 -4.72
C GLN A 191 16.64 -14.81 -4.91
N CYS A 192 17.67 -15.04 -4.11
CA CYS A 192 18.98 -14.42 -4.29
C CYS A 192 19.99 -15.49 -4.69
N ALA A 193 20.84 -15.20 -5.66
CA ALA A 193 22.04 -15.97 -5.94
C ALA A 193 23.23 -15.03 -6.07
N ASP A 194 24.42 -15.53 -5.79
CA ASP A 194 25.64 -14.84 -6.17
C ASP A 194 26.26 -15.53 -7.38
N ASP A 195 26.69 -14.76 -8.37
CA ASP A 195 27.37 -15.29 -9.54
C ASP A 195 28.47 -14.33 -10.01
N TYR A 196 29.29 -14.78 -10.97
CA TYR A 196 30.41 -14.03 -11.51
C TYR A 196 30.05 -13.34 -12.81
N PHE A 197 30.07 -12.01 -12.79
CA PHE A 197 29.69 -11.18 -13.93
C PHE A 197 30.90 -10.48 -14.54
N ASP A 198 30.88 -10.29 -15.86
CA ASP A 198 31.79 -9.34 -16.50
C ASP A 198 31.40 -7.92 -16.06
N ILE A 199 32.34 -7.19 -15.45
CA ILE A 199 32.13 -5.82 -14.97
C ILE A 199 32.74 -4.82 -15.96
N GLU A 200 32.12 -3.65 -16.10
CA GLU A 200 32.70 -2.58 -16.90
C GLU A 200 34.06 -2.15 -16.35
N LYS A 201 35.05 -2.03 -17.25
CA LYS A 201 36.41 -1.54 -16.96
C LYS A 201 37.28 -2.45 -16.09
N LEU A 202 36.81 -3.64 -15.72
CA LEU A 202 37.62 -4.65 -15.05
C LEU A 202 37.91 -5.83 -16.02
N PRO A 203 39.14 -6.35 -16.03
CA PRO A 203 39.48 -7.52 -16.85
C PRO A 203 38.97 -8.84 -16.25
N GLU A 204 38.74 -8.87 -14.93
CA GLU A 204 38.30 -10.06 -14.19
C GLU A 204 36.80 -10.00 -13.89
N LYS A 205 36.18 -11.18 -13.84
CA LYS A 205 34.78 -11.31 -13.41
C LYS A 205 34.69 -11.04 -11.91
N GLU A 206 33.65 -10.32 -11.49
CA GLU A 206 33.40 -10.02 -10.09
C GLU A 206 32.15 -10.75 -9.61
N LYS A 207 32.21 -11.26 -8.37
CA LYS A 207 31.07 -11.89 -7.73
C LYS A 207 30.03 -10.82 -7.36
N ARG A 208 28.80 -10.96 -7.85
CA ARG A 208 27.67 -10.06 -7.56
C ARG A 208 26.44 -10.84 -7.14
N SER A 209 25.71 -10.30 -6.18
CA SER A 209 24.40 -10.80 -5.82
C SER A 209 23.35 -10.33 -6.81
N VAL A 210 22.53 -11.26 -7.29
CA VAL A 210 21.39 -11.04 -8.16
C VAL A 210 20.12 -11.52 -7.47
N VAL A 211 19.06 -10.74 -7.62
CA VAL A 211 17.71 -11.13 -7.22
C VAL A 211 16.95 -11.51 -8.46
N PHE A 212 16.38 -12.72 -8.48
CA PHE A 212 15.66 -13.23 -9.63
C PHE A 212 14.45 -14.06 -9.18
N ALA A 213 13.55 -14.31 -10.11
CA ALA A 213 12.45 -15.24 -9.95
C ALA A 213 12.42 -16.14 -11.18
N GLU A 214 12.03 -17.40 -10.99
CA GLU A 214 11.75 -18.29 -12.11
C GLU A 214 10.51 -17.78 -12.86
N ALA A 215 10.62 -17.67 -14.19
CA ALA A 215 9.64 -16.98 -15.01
C ALA A 215 8.24 -17.62 -14.92
N GLU A 216 8.18 -18.95 -14.90
CA GLU A 216 6.93 -19.73 -14.77
C GLU A 216 6.26 -19.49 -13.41
N THR A 217 7.00 -19.67 -12.31
CA THR A 217 6.51 -19.43 -10.94
C THR A 217 6.03 -17.99 -10.73
N LEU A 218 6.74 -17.02 -11.29
CA LEU A 218 6.35 -15.61 -11.23
C LEU A 218 5.06 -15.36 -12.02
N LEU A 219 4.96 -15.91 -13.22
CA LEU A 219 3.76 -15.80 -14.06
C LEU A 219 2.54 -16.39 -13.35
N ASP A 220 2.66 -17.58 -12.78
CA ASP A 220 1.58 -18.24 -12.03
C ASP A 220 1.14 -17.40 -10.81
N SER A 221 2.11 -16.87 -10.06
CA SER A 221 1.84 -16.03 -8.89
C SER A 221 1.13 -14.73 -9.27
N VAL A 222 1.51 -14.12 -10.40
CA VAL A 222 0.86 -12.91 -10.93
C VAL A 222 -0.56 -13.22 -11.40
N LEU A 223 -0.75 -14.32 -12.15
CA LEU A 223 -2.06 -14.74 -12.65
C LEU A 223 -3.03 -15.04 -11.51
N GLN A 224 -2.56 -15.77 -10.50
CA GLN A 224 -3.34 -16.09 -9.32
C GLN A 224 -3.73 -14.82 -8.54
N SER A 225 -2.79 -13.89 -8.38
CA SER A 225 -3.04 -12.65 -7.62
C SER A 225 -4.01 -11.69 -8.32
N ARG A 226 -4.06 -11.72 -9.66
CA ARG A 226 -4.95 -10.84 -10.45
C ARG A 226 -6.32 -11.42 -10.73
N GLU A 227 -6.58 -12.67 -10.35
CA GLU A 227 -7.82 -13.39 -10.68
C GLU A 227 -8.14 -13.36 -12.19
N GLN A 228 -7.12 -13.26 -13.04
CA GLN A 228 -7.28 -13.11 -14.48
C GLN A 228 -7.01 -14.43 -15.20
N HIS A 229 -7.99 -14.85 -16.02
CA HIS A 229 -7.86 -15.95 -16.96
C HIS A 229 -7.84 -15.37 -18.39
N GLY A 230 -6.65 -15.24 -18.99
CA GLY A 230 -6.52 -14.67 -20.35
C GLY A 230 -5.07 -14.38 -20.76
N GLY A 231 -4.90 -13.86 -21.98
CA GLY A 231 -3.59 -13.47 -22.52
C GLY A 231 -3.05 -12.22 -21.84
N ILE A 232 -2.24 -12.39 -20.79
CA ILE A 232 -1.54 -11.30 -20.12
C ILE A 232 -0.19 -11.07 -20.79
N VAL A 233 0.10 -9.82 -21.15
CA VAL A 233 1.45 -9.40 -21.52
C VAL A 233 2.19 -9.04 -20.25
N ILE A 234 3.04 -9.94 -19.76
CA ILE A 234 3.95 -9.64 -18.66
C ILE A 234 5.26 -9.12 -19.23
N LYS A 235 5.63 -7.90 -18.84
CA LYS A 235 6.94 -7.34 -19.13
C LYS A 235 7.90 -7.75 -18.03
N LEU A 236 8.73 -8.74 -18.32
CA LEU A 236 9.85 -9.11 -17.47
C LEU A 236 11.00 -8.15 -17.74
N MET A 237 11.49 -7.49 -16.69
CA MET A 237 12.65 -6.62 -16.76
C MET A 237 13.78 -7.26 -15.96
N ALA A 238 14.89 -7.52 -16.63
CA ALA A 238 16.16 -7.79 -15.97
C ALA A 238 16.89 -6.44 -15.84
N ASP A 239 16.74 -5.80 -14.68
CA ASP A 239 17.49 -4.59 -14.37
C ASP A 239 18.76 -4.96 -13.62
N GLY A 240 19.90 -4.50 -14.15
CA GLY A 240 21.21 -5.03 -13.83
C GLY A 240 21.72 -4.59 -12.47
N VAL A 241 22.57 -5.43 -11.87
CA VAL A 241 23.48 -5.00 -10.80
C VAL A 241 24.36 -3.88 -11.38
N PRO A 242 24.61 -2.79 -10.63
CA PRO A 242 25.40 -1.67 -11.12
C PRO A 242 26.76 -2.14 -11.67
N ASN A 243 27.13 -1.56 -12.81
CA ASN A 243 28.39 -1.79 -13.52
C ASN A 243 28.56 -3.19 -14.16
N ILE A 244 27.50 -4.00 -14.28
CA ILE A 244 27.56 -5.20 -15.12
C ILE A 244 27.65 -4.80 -16.59
N LYS A 245 28.63 -5.36 -17.29
CA LYS A 245 28.78 -5.20 -18.73
C LYS A 245 27.71 -6.02 -19.45
N GLU A 246 27.04 -5.43 -20.44
CA GLU A 246 26.13 -6.18 -21.33
C GLU A 246 26.96 -7.08 -22.27
N THR A 247 27.19 -8.33 -21.85
CA THR A 247 27.85 -9.39 -22.63
C THR A 247 26.89 -10.56 -22.86
N TYR A 248 27.16 -11.37 -23.88
CA TYR A 248 26.36 -12.58 -24.15
C TYR A 248 26.32 -13.50 -22.93
N ASP A 249 27.47 -13.74 -22.30
CA ASP A 249 27.58 -14.62 -21.14
C ASP A 249 26.74 -14.10 -19.97
N ASN A 250 26.78 -12.80 -19.66
CA ASN A 250 25.98 -12.21 -18.60
C ASN A 250 24.47 -12.30 -18.91
N VAL A 251 24.06 -12.02 -20.15
CA VAL A 251 22.64 -12.11 -20.55
C VAL A 251 22.15 -13.55 -20.52
N LYS A 252 22.94 -14.49 -21.04
CA LYS A 252 22.65 -15.92 -21.00
C LYS A 252 22.50 -16.40 -19.57
N LEU A 253 23.41 -16.00 -18.67
CA LEU A 253 23.33 -16.32 -17.25
C LEU A 253 22.02 -15.83 -16.62
N LEU A 254 21.60 -14.59 -16.90
CA LEU A 254 20.33 -14.05 -16.40
C LEU A 254 19.12 -14.83 -16.96
N CYS A 255 19.14 -15.20 -18.25
CA CYS A 255 18.10 -16.03 -18.86
C CYS A 255 18.03 -17.43 -18.24
N ASP A 256 19.18 -18.02 -17.93
CA ASP A 256 19.27 -19.36 -17.33
C ASP A 256 18.78 -19.32 -15.87
N LEU A 257 19.21 -18.33 -15.07
CA LEU A 257 18.76 -18.14 -13.68
C LEU A 257 17.23 -17.98 -13.60
N THR A 258 16.66 -17.18 -14.49
CA THR A 258 15.21 -16.93 -14.55
C THR A 258 14.45 -18.08 -15.21
N LYS A 259 15.13 -19.08 -15.78
CA LYS A 259 14.54 -20.14 -16.60
C LYS A 259 13.62 -19.58 -17.70
N LEU A 260 13.99 -18.42 -18.25
CA LEU A 260 13.15 -17.72 -19.23
C LEU A 260 12.92 -18.57 -20.50
N ASN A 261 13.90 -19.41 -20.85
CA ASN A 261 13.83 -20.34 -21.97
C ASN A 261 12.80 -21.47 -21.79
N ASN A 262 12.24 -21.65 -20.59
CA ASN A 262 11.21 -22.66 -20.34
C ASN A 262 9.81 -22.20 -20.72
N ILE A 263 9.61 -20.90 -20.97
CA ILE A 263 8.31 -20.34 -21.36
C ILE A 263 8.36 -19.75 -22.76
N PRO A 264 7.23 -19.72 -23.50
CA PRO A 264 7.14 -18.96 -24.73
C PRO A 264 7.11 -17.45 -24.41
N PHE A 265 8.05 -16.69 -24.96
CA PHE A 265 8.09 -15.23 -24.79
C PHE A 265 8.49 -14.52 -26.09
N LYS A 266 8.20 -13.22 -26.15
CA LYS A 266 8.69 -12.34 -27.22
C LYS A 266 9.75 -11.41 -26.65
N PHE A 267 10.90 -11.35 -27.29
CA PHE A 267 12.02 -10.54 -26.83
C PHE A 267 11.92 -9.12 -27.39
N VAL A 268 11.76 -8.14 -26.51
CA VAL A 268 11.69 -6.72 -26.88
C VAL A 268 12.74 -5.98 -26.08
N SER A 269 13.79 -5.51 -26.76
CA SER A 269 14.85 -4.73 -26.15
C SER A 269 15.45 -3.74 -27.13
N ASP A 270 16.38 -2.92 -26.63
CA ASP A 270 17.26 -2.12 -27.45
C ASP A 270 18.10 -3.00 -28.41
N TYR A 271 18.59 -2.39 -29.48
CA TYR A 271 19.36 -3.10 -30.51
C TYR A 271 20.64 -3.73 -29.97
N LYS A 272 21.28 -3.14 -28.96
CA LYS A 272 22.52 -3.69 -28.41
C LYS A 272 22.22 -5.00 -27.70
N LEU A 273 21.20 -5.05 -26.84
CA LEU A 273 20.80 -6.29 -26.18
C LEU A 273 20.25 -7.33 -27.17
N LEU A 274 19.55 -6.89 -28.22
CA LEU A 274 19.07 -7.78 -29.28
C LEU A 274 20.23 -8.44 -30.04
N LEU A 275 21.24 -7.67 -30.43
CA LEU A 275 22.45 -8.19 -31.07
C LEU A 275 23.18 -9.15 -30.13
N ILE A 276 23.35 -8.78 -28.86
CA ILE A 276 23.96 -9.64 -27.85
C ILE A 276 23.20 -10.97 -27.75
N ALA A 277 21.88 -10.95 -27.65
CA ALA A 277 21.06 -12.17 -27.56
C ALA A 277 21.20 -13.09 -28.80
N LEU A 278 21.48 -12.51 -29.97
CA LEU A 278 21.77 -13.24 -31.21
C LEU A 278 23.24 -13.71 -31.32
N GLY A 279 24.05 -13.51 -30.28
CA GLY A 279 25.49 -13.81 -30.30
C GLY A 279 26.30 -12.85 -31.16
N GLN A 280 25.71 -11.71 -31.55
CA GLN A 280 26.38 -10.68 -32.34
C GLN A 280 26.98 -9.63 -31.40
N GLN A 281 28.16 -9.12 -31.75
CA GLN A 281 28.75 -7.99 -31.05
C GLN A 281 27.97 -6.69 -31.36
N THR A 282 28.27 -5.63 -30.61
CA THR A 282 27.64 -4.30 -30.74
C THR A 282 27.60 -3.80 -32.18
N ALA A 283 26.82 -2.74 -32.47
CA ALA A 283 26.55 -2.17 -33.81
C ALA A 283 27.74 -1.74 -34.69
N THR A 284 28.98 -2.03 -34.26
CA THR A 284 30.22 -1.99 -35.04
C THR A 284 30.61 -3.36 -35.61
N SER A 285 29.77 -4.39 -35.44
CA SER A 285 29.98 -5.72 -36.03
C SER A 285 29.94 -5.65 -37.56
N MET A 286 30.55 -6.63 -38.22
CA MET A 286 30.52 -6.75 -39.68
C MET A 286 29.07 -6.80 -40.20
N TYR A 287 28.17 -7.45 -39.46
CA TYR A 287 26.75 -7.57 -39.74
C TYR A 287 25.93 -6.97 -38.58
N PRO A 288 25.69 -5.65 -38.59
CA PRO A 288 25.09 -4.94 -37.46
C PRO A 288 23.56 -5.04 -37.41
N CYS A 289 22.93 -5.61 -38.43
CA CYS A 289 21.48 -5.75 -38.50
C CYS A 289 21.04 -7.11 -37.94
N PRO A 290 20.11 -7.15 -36.97
CA PRO A 290 19.59 -8.42 -36.45
C PRO A 290 18.58 -9.09 -37.39
N PHE A 291 18.21 -8.44 -38.51
CA PHE A 291 17.17 -8.92 -39.44
C PHE A 291 17.72 -9.32 -40.82
N CYS A 292 18.94 -8.93 -41.17
CA CYS A 292 19.57 -9.30 -42.44
C CYS A 292 21.10 -9.29 -42.35
N PHE A 293 21.75 -9.80 -43.41
CA PHE A 293 23.21 -9.89 -43.49
C PHE A 293 23.87 -8.69 -44.18
N ILE A 294 23.32 -7.48 -44.03
CA ILE A 294 23.95 -6.28 -44.59
C ILE A 294 25.26 -6.02 -43.88
N THR A 295 26.32 -5.72 -44.64
CA THR A 295 27.60 -5.35 -44.02
C THR A 295 27.57 -3.92 -43.50
N LEU A 296 28.36 -3.61 -42.48
CA LEU A 296 28.46 -2.25 -41.94
C LEU A 296 28.85 -1.21 -43.01
N ASP A 297 29.72 -1.58 -43.94
CA ASP A 297 30.18 -0.69 -45.01
C ASP A 297 29.07 -0.40 -46.02
N VAL A 298 28.35 -1.43 -46.47
CA VAL A 298 27.21 -1.28 -47.39
C VAL A 298 26.07 -0.51 -46.71
N MET A 299 25.82 -0.79 -45.42
CA MET A 299 24.81 -0.06 -44.66
C MET A 299 25.16 1.43 -44.61
N ARG A 300 26.43 1.80 -44.38
CA ARG A 300 26.87 3.19 -44.27
C ARG A 300 26.96 3.93 -45.60
N SER A 301 27.34 3.24 -46.68
CA SER A 301 27.45 3.85 -48.01
C SER A 301 26.09 4.25 -48.57
N GLY A 302 25.01 3.63 -48.10
CA GLY A 302 23.66 3.85 -48.63
C GLY A 302 23.50 3.28 -50.04
N GLU A 303 24.49 2.50 -50.51
CA GLU A 303 24.37 1.76 -51.75
C GLU A 303 23.25 0.73 -51.58
N VAL A 304 22.26 0.78 -52.47
CA VAL A 304 21.24 -0.24 -52.58
C VAL A 304 21.92 -1.47 -53.16
N GLY A 305 22.61 -2.23 -52.31
CA GLY A 305 23.12 -3.54 -52.69
C GLY A 305 21.99 -4.40 -53.25
N GLU A 306 22.33 -5.32 -54.16
CA GLU A 306 21.41 -6.39 -54.56
C GLU A 306 20.71 -6.96 -53.33
N LYS A 307 19.39 -7.24 -53.45
CA LYS A 307 18.52 -7.70 -52.35
C LYS A 307 19.29 -8.61 -51.39
N VAL A 308 19.70 -8.05 -50.25
CA VAL A 308 20.35 -8.83 -49.21
C VAL A 308 19.31 -9.83 -48.72
N PRO A 309 19.59 -11.15 -48.70
CA PRO A 309 18.65 -12.11 -48.17
C PRO A 309 18.34 -11.74 -46.72
N CYS A 310 17.07 -11.45 -46.45
CA CYS A 310 16.56 -11.40 -45.09
C CYS A 310 16.56 -12.82 -44.52
N PHE A 311 16.48 -12.96 -43.20
CA PHE A 311 16.22 -14.27 -42.61
C PHE A 311 14.86 -14.78 -43.11
N ASP A 312 14.87 -15.68 -44.09
CA ASP A 312 13.68 -16.46 -44.46
C ASP A 312 13.34 -17.43 -43.32
N GLU A 313 12.04 -17.71 -43.16
CA GLU A 313 11.45 -18.51 -42.08
C GLU A 313 12.06 -19.92 -41.90
N GLY A 314 12.85 -20.40 -42.86
CA GLY A 314 13.49 -21.73 -42.87
C GLY A 314 14.91 -21.82 -42.32
N ALA A 315 15.61 -20.72 -42.02
CA ALA A 315 17.04 -20.74 -41.62
C ALA A 315 17.28 -20.69 -40.09
N SER A 316 16.32 -21.17 -39.29
CA SER A 316 16.40 -21.19 -37.81
C SER A 316 17.13 -22.44 -37.27
N ALA A 317 18.39 -22.63 -37.64
CA ALA A 317 19.15 -23.82 -37.22
C ALA A 317 20.12 -23.62 -36.05
N GLN A 318 20.34 -22.39 -35.54
CA GLN A 318 21.35 -22.18 -34.49
C GLN A 318 20.92 -21.39 -33.26
N LEU A 319 19.71 -20.87 -33.19
CA LEU A 319 19.19 -20.26 -31.97
C LEU A 319 17.76 -20.75 -31.72
N LYS A 320 17.60 -21.54 -30.66
CA LYS A 320 16.31 -21.90 -30.02
C LYS A 320 15.59 -20.70 -29.41
N ILE A 321 15.95 -19.47 -29.80
CA ILE A 321 15.18 -18.26 -29.59
C ILE A 321 14.44 -18.06 -30.92
N SER A 322 13.22 -18.57 -30.97
CA SER A 322 12.41 -18.75 -32.18
C SER A 322 12.39 -17.54 -33.11
N SER A 323 12.27 -17.81 -34.41
CA SER A 323 11.96 -16.86 -35.49
C SER A 323 10.72 -15.98 -35.26
N GLU A 324 9.95 -16.20 -34.20
CA GLU A 324 8.82 -15.34 -33.77
C GLU A 324 9.21 -14.15 -32.86
N CYS A 325 10.49 -14.02 -32.48
CA CYS A 325 10.91 -13.14 -31.36
C CYS A 325 11.25 -11.69 -31.71
N LEU A 326 11.13 -11.25 -32.95
CA LEU A 326 11.77 -10.02 -33.42
C LEU A 326 10.75 -8.90 -33.73
N LYS A 327 10.63 -7.91 -32.83
CA LYS A 327 9.78 -6.72 -33.02
C LYS A 327 10.58 -5.42 -32.94
N LEU A 328 10.22 -4.50 -33.84
CA LEU A 328 10.99 -3.30 -34.15
C LEU A 328 10.73 -2.10 -33.24
N LYS A 329 11.78 -1.28 -33.05
CA LYS A 329 11.79 -0.03 -32.27
C LYS A 329 11.46 1.18 -33.15
N THR A 330 10.99 2.23 -32.47
CA THR A 330 10.79 3.64 -32.88
C THR A 330 9.51 3.96 -33.65
N PHE A 331 8.54 4.58 -32.95
CA PHE A 331 7.77 5.79 -33.28
C PHE A 331 6.63 5.87 -32.24
N GLY A 332 6.63 6.91 -31.41
CA GLY A 332 5.56 7.15 -30.43
C GLY A 332 4.25 7.55 -31.13
N ASP A 333 3.13 7.03 -30.62
CA ASP A 333 1.74 7.43 -30.95
C ASP A 333 1.38 7.67 -32.43
N ILE A 334 1.85 6.82 -33.35
CA ILE A 334 1.24 6.74 -34.69
C ILE A 334 0.04 5.81 -34.59
N ARG A 335 -1.06 6.36 -34.07
CA ARG A 335 -2.29 5.62 -33.76
C ARG A 335 -3.27 5.52 -34.93
N GLU A 336 -3.04 6.25 -36.02
CA GLU A 336 -3.91 6.26 -37.19
C GLU A 336 -3.07 6.17 -38.47
N SER A 337 -3.09 4.99 -39.10
CA SER A 337 -2.49 4.69 -40.41
C SER A 337 -0.97 4.91 -40.51
N TYR A 338 -0.18 3.95 -40.05
CA TYR A 338 1.18 3.82 -40.57
C TYR A 338 1.06 3.47 -42.06
N ASN A 339 1.24 4.47 -42.92
CA ASN A 339 1.09 4.29 -44.35
C ASN A 339 2.41 3.73 -44.86
N ALA A 340 2.43 2.48 -45.36
CA ALA A 340 3.62 1.93 -46.03
C ALA A 340 4.13 2.88 -47.14
N SER A 341 3.26 3.76 -47.67
CA SER A 341 3.66 4.86 -48.55
C SER A 341 4.69 5.81 -47.92
N PHE A 342 4.61 6.13 -46.63
CA PHE A 342 5.55 7.00 -45.94
C PHE A 342 6.95 6.38 -45.89
N VAL A 343 7.07 5.09 -45.55
CA VAL A 343 8.38 4.41 -45.55
C VAL A 343 8.94 4.34 -46.97
N ARG A 344 8.10 4.06 -47.96
CA ARG A 344 8.51 4.05 -49.37
C ARG A 344 8.94 5.43 -49.87
N GLU A 345 8.28 6.49 -49.43
CA GLU A 345 8.65 7.87 -49.76
C GLU A 345 9.94 8.27 -49.05
N LEU A 346 10.05 7.97 -47.75
CA LEU A 346 11.26 8.19 -46.97
C LEU A 346 12.45 7.46 -47.57
N LYS A 347 12.27 6.20 -48.03
CA LYS A 347 13.31 5.42 -48.71
C LYS A 347 13.79 6.08 -50.01
N LYS A 348 12.94 6.83 -50.71
CA LYS A 348 13.31 7.61 -51.91
C LYS A 348 14.03 8.90 -51.58
N VAL A 349 13.59 9.61 -50.53
CA VAL A 349 14.10 10.95 -50.19
C VAL A 349 15.36 10.88 -49.32
N TYR A 350 15.49 9.87 -48.46
CA TYR A 350 16.59 9.76 -47.50
C TYR A 350 17.98 9.79 -48.17
N PRO A 351 18.24 9.08 -49.28
CA PRO A 351 19.54 9.14 -49.96
C PRO A 351 19.94 10.56 -50.40
N SER A 352 18.98 11.42 -50.78
CA SER A 352 19.27 12.80 -51.18
C SER A 352 19.69 13.72 -50.03
N THR A 353 19.55 13.27 -48.77
CA THR A 353 19.97 14.05 -47.59
C THR A 353 21.49 14.01 -47.37
N GLY A 354 22.20 13.06 -47.99
CA GLY A 354 23.63 12.82 -47.75
C GLY A 354 23.96 12.35 -46.33
N LEU A 355 22.95 11.99 -45.52
CA LEU A 355 23.14 11.48 -44.18
C LEU A 355 23.58 10.01 -44.20
N SER A 356 24.47 9.63 -43.29
CA SER A 356 24.88 8.24 -43.13
C SER A 356 23.71 7.37 -42.68
N ASN A 357 23.51 6.23 -43.33
CA ASN A 357 22.46 5.31 -42.97
C ASN A 357 22.88 4.49 -41.73
N THR A 358 22.40 4.93 -40.56
CA THR A 358 22.61 4.26 -39.28
C THR A 358 21.80 2.97 -39.19
N LEU A 359 22.14 2.07 -38.24
CA LEU A 359 21.35 0.85 -38.00
C LEU A 359 19.85 1.14 -37.82
N LYS A 360 19.49 2.21 -37.08
CA LYS A 360 18.09 2.58 -36.86
C LYS A 360 17.39 2.98 -38.16
N VAL A 361 18.10 3.70 -39.02
CA VAL A 361 17.57 4.13 -40.31
C VAL A 361 17.45 2.94 -41.25
N HIS A 362 18.47 2.08 -41.33
CA HIS A 362 18.42 0.87 -42.16
C HIS A 362 17.22 0.01 -41.77
N VAL A 363 17.02 -0.20 -40.48
CA VAL A 363 15.88 -0.95 -39.96
C VAL A 363 14.53 -0.29 -40.28
N LEU A 364 14.45 1.04 -40.18
CA LEU A 364 13.27 1.80 -40.58
C LEU A 364 12.95 1.65 -42.09
N LEU A 365 13.98 1.67 -42.94
CA LEU A 365 13.82 1.68 -44.40
C LEU A 365 13.65 0.28 -45.02
N GLU A 366 14.27 -0.74 -44.43
CA GLU A 366 14.32 -2.10 -44.99
C GLU A 366 13.42 -3.10 -44.26
N HIS A 367 13.28 -2.96 -42.93
CA HIS A 367 12.66 -3.99 -42.09
C HIS A 367 11.31 -3.58 -41.53
N LEU A 368 10.98 -2.28 -41.49
CA LEU A 368 9.75 -1.85 -40.87
C LEU A 368 8.49 -2.36 -41.58
N GLU A 369 8.45 -2.32 -42.91
CA GLU A 369 7.29 -2.82 -43.67
C GLU A 369 7.06 -4.32 -43.39
N HIS A 370 8.12 -5.13 -43.39
CA HIS A 370 8.07 -6.54 -43.01
C HIS A 370 7.62 -6.73 -41.56
N GLY A 371 8.21 -5.97 -40.63
CA GLY A 371 7.89 -6.06 -39.20
C GLY A 371 6.44 -5.71 -38.90
N LEU A 372 5.86 -4.72 -39.58
CA LEU A 372 4.45 -4.32 -39.41
C LEU A 372 3.47 -5.44 -39.77
N HIS A 373 3.80 -6.27 -40.76
CA HIS A 373 2.98 -7.44 -41.10
C HIS A 373 2.86 -8.39 -39.90
N PHE A 374 3.95 -8.62 -39.17
CA PHE A 374 3.97 -9.44 -37.95
C PHE A 374 3.26 -8.81 -36.75
N LEU A 375 2.92 -7.52 -36.81
CA LEU A 375 2.20 -6.84 -35.74
C LEU A 375 0.69 -6.96 -35.85
N ASN A 376 0.13 -7.57 -36.90
CA ASN A 376 -1.32 -7.72 -37.12
C ASN A 376 -2.07 -6.39 -36.94
N GLY A 377 -1.51 -5.29 -37.45
CA GLY A 377 -2.12 -3.95 -37.35
C GLY A 377 -1.93 -3.25 -36.00
N ASN A 378 -1.20 -3.84 -35.04
CA ASN A 378 -0.83 -3.14 -33.81
C ASN A 378 0.24 -2.07 -34.08
N SER A 379 0.14 -0.94 -33.38
CA SER A 379 1.14 0.12 -33.45
C SER A 379 2.45 -0.27 -32.75
N LEU A 380 3.57 0.31 -33.21
CA LEU A 380 4.89 0.11 -32.57
C LEU A 380 4.93 0.63 -31.13
N GLY A 381 4.04 1.54 -30.75
CA GLY A 381 3.98 2.12 -29.41
C GLY A 381 3.80 1.06 -28.31
N VAL A 382 3.08 -0.02 -28.61
CA VAL A 382 2.88 -1.16 -27.70
C VAL A 382 4.20 -1.90 -27.40
N PHE A 383 5.16 -1.84 -28.31
CA PHE A 383 6.48 -2.46 -28.19
C PHE A 383 7.56 -1.45 -27.80
N SER A 384 7.17 -0.28 -27.30
CA SER A 384 8.13 0.76 -26.91
C SER A 384 8.89 0.40 -25.62
N GLU A 385 10.17 0.74 -25.61
CA GLU A 385 11.00 0.68 -24.40
C GLU A 385 10.62 1.73 -23.35
N GLN A 386 9.80 2.72 -23.72
CA GLN A 386 9.35 3.78 -22.80
C GLN A 386 8.69 3.21 -21.54
N ALA A 387 7.95 2.11 -21.67
CA ALA A 387 7.41 1.39 -20.51
C ALA A 387 8.52 0.82 -19.62
N GLY A 388 9.62 0.36 -20.21
CA GLY A 388 10.78 -0.16 -19.48
C GLY A 388 11.54 0.96 -18.77
N GLU A 389 11.84 2.05 -19.47
CA GLU A 389 12.48 3.22 -18.86
C GLU A 389 11.64 3.82 -17.72
N SER A 390 10.31 3.82 -17.85
CA SER A 390 9.40 4.29 -16.82
C SER A 390 9.40 3.38 -15.60
N VAL A 391 9.32 2.07 -15.80
CA VAL A 391 9.40 1.05 -14.73
C VAL A 391 10.75 1.12 -14.02
N HIS A 392 11.86 1.25 -14.75
CA HIS A 392 13.20 1.42 -14.17
C HIS A 392 13.29 2.69 -13.31
N ARG A 393 12.86 3.84 -13.85
CA ARG A 393 12.84 5.12 -13.13
C ARG A 393 11.99 5.05 -11.86
N GLU A 394 10.89 4.33 -11.91
CA GLU A 394 10.06 4.10 -10.73
C GLU A 394 10.75 3.19 -9.72
N PHE A 395 11.33 2.08 -10.17
CA PHE A 395 12.07 1.16 -9.33
C PHE A 395 13.21 1.86 -8.58
N LEU A 396 13.93 2.79 -9.21
CA LEU A 396 14.97 3.60 -8.54
C LEU A 396 14.45 4.34 -7.30
N LYS A 397 13.17 4.75 -7.26
CA LYS A 397 12.55 5.37 -6.08
C LYS A 397 12.36 4.37 -4.94
N TYR A 398 12.11 3.10 -5.26
CA TYR A 398 12.04 2.02 -4.29
C TYR A 398 13.44 1.64 -3.82
N TRP A 399 14.38 1.47 -4.76
CA TRP A 399 15.76 1.15 -4.44
C TRP A 399 16.41 2.20 -3.53
N ALA A 400 16.14 3.50 -3.73
CA ALA A 400 16.62 4.57 -2.86
C ALA A 400 16.25 4.41 -1.37
N LYS A 401 15.17 3.68 -1.04
CA LYS A 401 14.76 3.39 0.36
C LYS A 401 15.63 2.30 1.00
N TYR A 402 16.16 1.41 0.17
CA TYR A 402 16.88 0.19 0.55
C TYR A 402 18.37 0.25 0.22
N GLN A 403 18.82 1.32 -0.44
CA GLN A 403 20.16 1.46 -0.96
C GLN A 403 21.21 1.27 0.13
N VAL A 404 22.17 0.41 -0.14
CA VAL A 404 23.34 0.15 0.70
C VAL A 404 24.56 0.77 0.03
N ASN A 405 25.40 1.47 0.79
CA ASN A 405 26.60 2.13 0.24
C ASN A 405 27.68 1.13 -0.21
N ASN A 406 27.72 -0.05 0.41
CA ASN A 406 28.69 -1.10 0.10
C ASN A 406 27.99 -2.27 -0.62
N LEU A 407 28.38 -2.49 -1.87
CA LEU A 407 27.87 -3.59 -2.72
C LEU A 407 28.34 -4.96 -2.24
N GLU A 408 29.46 -5.05 -1.53
CA GLU A 408 30.03 -6.30 -1.02
C GLU A 408 29.41 -6.72 0.33
N SER A 409 28.55 -5.88 0.92
CA SER A 409 27.90 -6.23 2.17
C SER A 409 26.90 -7.37 1.95
N GLU A 410 26.88 -8.35 2.86
CA GLU A 410 25.81 -9.37 2.92
C GLU A 410 24.40 -8.74 2.97
N ASN A 411 24.29 -7.51 3.47
CA ASN A 411 23.03 -6.78 3.50
C ASN A 411 22.58 -6.30 2.12
N TYR A 412 23.48 -6.16 1.13
CA TYR A 412 23.13 -5.67 -0.20
C TYR A 412 22.07 -6.55 -0.85
N SER A 413 22.30 -7.87 -0.91
CA SER A 413 21.37 -8.84 -1.51
C SER A 413 20.02 -8.87 -0.79
N ILE A 414 20.04 -8.80 0.54
CA ILE A 414 18.83 -8.79 1.38
C ILE A 414 17.99 -7.53 1.10
N GLN A 415 18.64 -6.37 1.02
CA GLN A 415 17.94 -5.10 0.78
C GLN A 415 17.49 -4.98 -0.67
N LEU A 416 18.27 -5.47 -1.63
CA LEU A 416 17.88 -5.55 -3.04
C LEU A 416 16.63 -6.43 -3.19
N ARG A 417 16.60 -7.59 -2.54
CA ARG A 417 15.43 -8.48 -2.55
C ARG A 417 14.20 -7.80 -1.97
N LYS A 418 14.34 -7.09 -0.85
CA LYS A 418 13.22 -6.31 -0.27
C LYS A 418 12.70 -5.25 -1.22
N ALA A 419 13.59 -4.53 -1.90
CA ALA A 419 13.21 -3.52 -2.88
C ALA A 419 12.45 -4.12 -4.07
N VAL A 420 12.97 -5.22 -4.65
CA VAL A 420 12.35 -5.93 -5.76
C VAL A 420 10.99 -6.52 -5.36
N VAL A 421 10.90 -7.19 -4.21
CA VAL A 421 9.64 -7.77 -3.71
C VAL A 421 8.60 -6.68 -3.44
N GLU A 422 8.97 -5.59 -2.76
CA GLU A 422 8.02 -4.49 -2.51
C GLU A 422 7.56 -3.85 -3.82
N PHE A 423 8.48 -3.61 -4.76
CA PHE A 423 8.15 -3.03 -6.05
C PHE A 423 7.20 -3.92 -6.84
N SER A 424 7.57 -5.18 -7.07
CA SER A 424 6.78 -6.12 -7.85
C SER A 424 5.42 -6.40 -7.21
N SER A 425 5.36 -6.59 -5.89
CA SER A 425 4.09 -6.91 -5.21
C SER A 425 3.09 -5.75 -5.21
N ARG A 426 3.56 -4.49 -5.32
CA ARG A 426 2.68 -3.32 -5.44
C ARG A 426 2.13 -3.10 -6.85
N HIS A 427 2.77 -3.68 -7.85
CA HIS A 427 2.35 -3.61 -9.25
C HIS A 427 1.50 -4.82 -9.67
N LEU A 428 1.24 -5.75 -8.74
CA LEU A 428 0.18 -6.75 -8.88
C LEU A 428 -1.19 -6.09 -8.76
#